data_AF-A0A1V9YM50-F1
#
_entry.id   AF-A0A1V9YM50-F1
#
_cell.length_a   1.000
_cell.length_b   1.000
_cell.length_c   1.000
_cell.angle_alpha   90.00
_cell.angle_beta   90.00
_cell.angle_gamma   90.00
#
_symmetry.space_group_name_H-M   'P 1'
#
loop_
_entity.id
_entity.type
_entity.pdbx_description
1 polymer ?
#
loop_
_entity_poly.entity_id
_entity_poly.type
_entity_poly.pdbx_seq_one_letter_code
_entity_poly.pdbx_strand_id
1 'polypeptide(L)'
;MNPSTRSLLTTVSLYWKGFDLDSKRAQLDAQGVSMQEQKEASLKSRKALADLTKRFRKLNDSEKAAGLPPLLKAYQEEIDTLTKRAKFSDNAFFALYKALYEAPDPVPALDAALEASTTAVTAGNSDIDALRKEIQAYEVEFATLKNQDITIRNLENKIASFEETLESMVEDKVNDRCRDLEYTAAMRENELAAMQTHLTKSMHQARQERDDALANLDRLRSELLHAKQRNDHLLQSHAKEAEAWLLEADRVRALQLENQRLKDKLTSTEPSATDAFESQKAMEWELSLAQKDAHIAQLSRDLLAARALVEPAEAALADVRADRDALEREAAALRLRPTVEAFEDLAAQLTASPPPPDAALVALQEEQARVVVALEATVASQRATIETHVATIRALEDAVDAPTETPPLLQGVLAPADDLKLLAIIRAQRDRLRDRVKESERDAHAEREKMQHVANRLAQLEAENVDLVQKLRFLSNAGGDLEANVAPPSKYARLYEERMSPFAQFKHLESQQRYAKLNPVDKLLLPVARMVLSHPATRLGLIAYLLFLHTLVALTIYTFMHLCNVSNHS
;
A
#
# COMPACT_ATOMS: atom_id res chain seq x y z
N MET A 1 -49.25 -31.71 -42.04
CA MET A 1 -50.46 -32.09 -42.79
C MET A 1 -51.67 -32.02 -41.87
N ASN A 2 -52.74 -31.34 -42.29
CA ASN A 2 -53.98 -31.23 -41.52
C ASN A 2 -54.69 -32.60 -41.39
N PRO A 3 -55.35 -32.87 -40.25
CA PRO A 3 -56.04 -34.14 -40.01
C PRO A 3 -57.16 -34.39 -41.02
N SER A 4 -57.86 -33.35 -41.45
CA SER A 4 -58.92 -33.41 -42.48
C SER A 4 -58.37 -33.78 -43.87
N THR A 5 -57.18 -33.28 -44.22
CA THR A 5 -56.51 -33.63 -45.48
C THR A 5 -56.07 -35.09 -45.48
N ARG A 6 -55.57 -35.56 -44.34
CA ARG A 6 -55.16 -36.96 -44.15
C ARG A 6 -56.35 -37.91 -44.23
N SER A 7 -57.49 -37.55 -43.63
CA SER A 7 -58.70 -38.39 -43.71
C SER A 7 -59.27 -38.44 -45.13
N LEU A 8 -59.32 -37.30 -45.84
CA LEU A 8 -59.72 -37.26 -47.25
C LEU A 8 -58.85 -38.16 -48.14
N LEU A 9 -57.52 -38.02 -48.03
CA LEU A 9 -56.55 -38.85 -48.76
C LEU A 9 -56.73 -40.34 -48.47
N THR A 10 -56.98 -40.69 -47.21
CA THR A 10 -57.18 -42.07 -46.78
C THR A 10 -58.46 -42.65 -47.36
N THR A 11 -59.58 -41.93 -47.25
CA THR A 11 -60.88 -42.37 -47.75
C THR A 11 -60.86 -42.58 -49.26
N VAL A 12 -60.35 -41.60 -50.01
CA VAL A 12 -60.23 -41.68 -51.47
C VAL A 12 -59.29 -42.82 -51.88
N SER A 13 -58.11 -42.92 -51.25
CA SER A 13 -57.15 -43.98 -51.57
C SER A 13 -57.71 -45.38 -51.30
N LEU A 14 -58.40 -45.58 -50.17
CA LEU A 14 -59.01 -46.86 -49.83
C LEU A 14 -60.12 -47.25 -50.82
N TYR A 15 -60.96 -46.29 -51.20
CA TYR A 15 -62.00 -46.54 -52.19
C TYR A 15 -61.41 -46.95 -53.54
N TRP A 16 -60.48 -46.18 -54.09
CA TRP A 16 -59.92 -46.45 -55.41
C TRP A 16 -59.04 -47.71 -55.46
N LYS A 17 -58.41 -48.09 -54.33
CA LYS A 17 -57.78 -49.40 -54.17
C LYS A 17 -58.79 -50.53 -54.19
N GLY A 18 -59.92 -50.39 -53.48
CA GLY A 18 -60.98 -51.39 -53.45
C GLY A 18 -61.78 -51.48 -54.76
N PHE A 19 -61.91 -50.35 -55.48
CA PHE A 19 -62.52 -50.29 -56.81
C PHE A 19 -61.72 -51.09 -57.84
N ASP A 20 -60.39 -51.15 -57.66
CA ASP A 20 -59.44 -51.88 -58.51
C ASP A 20 -59.69 -51.61 -59.99
N LEU A 21 -59.31 -50.40 -60.41
CA LEU A 21 -59.56 -49.88 -61.75
C LEU A 21 -59.04 -50.82 -62.85
N ASP A 22 -57.91 -51.49 -62.62
CA ASP A 22 -57.31 -52.38 -63.60
C ASP A 22 -58.11 -53.68 -63.76
N SER A 23 -58.58 -54.26 -62.66
CA SER A 23 -59.54 -55.38 -62.71
C SER A 23 -60.86 -54.99 -63.35
N LYS A 24 -61.39 -53.79 -63.04
CA LYS A 24 -62.62 -53.27 -63.68
C LYS A 24 -62.46 -53.05 -65.18
N ARG A 25 -61.31 -52.55 -65.64
CA ARG A 25 -61.00 -52.42 -67.08
C ARG A 25 -61.02 -53.79 -67.77
N ALA A 26 -60.34 -54.79 -67.20
CA ALA A 26 -60.35 -56.14 -67.75
C ALA A 26 -61.76 -56.75 -67.81
N GLN A 27 -62.59 -56.50 -66.79
CA GLN A 27 -64.00 -56.94 -66.79
C GLN A 27 -64.82 -56.24 -67.89
N LEU A 28 -64.63 -54.93 -68.08
CA LEU A 28 -65.32 -54.18 -69.12
C LEU A 28 -64.89 -54.60 -70.52
N ASP A 29 -63.61 -54.87 -70.72
CA ASP A 29 -63.09 -55.39 -71.99
C ASP A 29 -63.72 -56.75 -72.33
N ALA A 30 -63.78 -57.67 -71.36
CA ALA A 30 -64.42 -58.97 -71.53
C ALA A 30 -65.93 -58.84 -71.82
N GLN A 31 -66.64 -57.94 -71.12
CA GLN A 31 -68.05 -57.65 -71.38
C GLN A 31 -68.25 -57.05 -72.79
N GLY A 32 -67.39 -56.13 -73.20
CA GLY A 32 -67.41 -55.51 -74.53
C GLY A 32 -67.24 -56.52 -75.65
N VAL A 33 -66.27 -57.44 -75.51
CA VAL A 33 -66.07 -58.55 -76.45
C VAL A 33 -67.31 -59.44 -76.52
N SER A 34 -67.88 -59.84 -75.37
CA SER A 34 -69.08 -60.67 -75.35
C SER A 34 -70.29 -59.96 -75.98
N MET A 35 -70.47 -58.66 -75.76
CA MET A 35 -71.52 -57.87 -76.39
C MET A 35 -71.36 -57.81 -77.92
N GLN A 36 -70.11 -57.67 -78.40
CA GLN A 36 -69.80 -57.66 -79.82
C GLN A 36 -70.08 -59.03 -80.46
N GLU A 37 -69.68 -60.13 -79.82
CA GLU A 37 -69.98 -61.49 -80.29
C GLU A 37 -71.49 -61.76 -80.34
N GLN A 38 -72.23 -61.37 -79.30
CA GLN A 38 -73.70 -61.51 -79.26
C GLN A 38 -74.38 -60.66 -80.35
N LYS A 39 -73.82 -59.49 -80.69
CA LYS A 39 -74.30 -58.66 -81.81
C LYS A 39 -74.08 -59.37 -83.15
N GLU A 40 -72.89 -59.92 -83.38
CA GLU A 40 -72.58 -60.67 -84.60
C GLU A 40 -73.40 -61.94 -84.75
N ALA A 41 -73.61 -62.68 -83.65
CA ALA A 41 -74.48 -63.85 -83.61
C ALA A 41 -75.92 -63.51 -84.01
N SER A 42 -76.48 -62.43 -83.45
CA SER A 42 -77.83 -61.94 -83.79
C SER A 42 -77.94 -61.50 -85.26
N LEU A 43 -76.88 -60.92 -85.85
CA LEU A 43 -76.86 -60.60 -87.28
C LEU A 43 -76.93 -61.85 -88.15
N LYS A 44 -76.21 -62.92 -87.77
CA LYS A 44 -76.21 -64.21 -88.48
C LYS A 44 -77.56 -64.92 -88.34
N SER A 45 -78.10 -65.01 -87.13
CA SER A 45 -79.40 -65.65 -86.87
C SER A 45 -80.55 -64.90 -87.56
N ARG A 46 -80.55 -63.56 -87.56
CA ARG A 46 -81.51 -62.75 -88.33
C ARG A 46 -81.49 -63.06 -89.83
N LYS A 47 -80.29 -63.27 -90.40
CA LYS A 47 -80.12 -63.66 -91.81
C LYS A 47 -80.68 -65.05 -92.08
N ALA A 48 -80.38 -66.01 -91.20
CA ALA A 48 -80.89 -67.38 -91.28
C ALA A 48 -82.42 -67.43 -91.14
N LEU A 49 -83.00 -66.63 -90.24
CA LEU A 49 -84.45 -66.50 -90.05
C LEU A 49 -85.13 -65.95 -91.31
N ALA A 50 -84.54 -64.91 -91.93
CA ALA A 50 -85.06 -64.37 -93.19
C ALA A 50 -85.08 -65.43 -94.32
N ASP A 51 -84.06 -66.29 -94.38
CA ASP A 51 -83.99 -67.37 -95.36
C ASP A 51 -84.97 -68.51 -95.06
N LEU A 52 -85.17 -68.88 -93.79
CA LEU A 52 -86.21 -69.82 -93.36
C LEU A 52 -87.61 -69.31 -93.70
N THR A 53 -87.90 -68.03 -93.44
CA THR A 53 -89.18 -67.40 -93.78
C THR A 53 -89.42 -67.39 -95.29
N LYS A 54 -88.39 -67.13 -96.10
CA LYS A 54 -88.47 -67.23 -97.57
C LYS A 54 -88.74 -68.65 -98.05
N ARG A 55 -88.11 -69.66 -97.45
CA ARG A 55 -88.32 -71.09 -97.78
C ARG A 55 -89.73 -71.53 -97.41
N PHE A 56 -90.19 -71.18 -96.22
CA PHE A 56 -91.55 -71.45 -95.75
C PHE A 56 -92.62 -70.88 -96.70
N ARG A 57 -92.42 -69.64 -97.19
CA ARG A 57 -93.34 -69.01 -98.15
C ARG A 57 -93.48 -69.78 -99.48
N LYS A 58 -92.48 -70.56 -99.87
CA LYS A 58 -92.45 -71.34 -101.13
C LYS A 58 -93.04 -72.76 -101.01
N LEU A 59 -93.40 -73.20 -99.81
CA LEU A 59 -94.01 -74.52 -99.58
C LEU A 59 -95.46 -74.58 -100.10
N ASN A 60 -95.95 -75.78 -100.40
CA ASN A 60 -97.35 -76.01 -100.78
C ASN A 60 -98.27 -76.01 -99.53
N ASP A 61 -99.57 -75.78 -99.69
CA ASP A 61 -100.49 -75.58 -98.54
C ASP A 61 -100.57 -76.79 -97.58
N SER A 62 -100.39 -78.02 -98.08
CA SER A 62 -100.29 -79.22 -97.24
C SER A 62 -99.00 -79.30 -96.41
N GLU A 63 -97.90 -78.68 -96.87
CA GLU A 63 -96.58 -78.72 -96.23
C GLU A 63 -96.34 -77.51 -95.30
N LYS A 64 -97.04 -76.40 -95.54
CA LYS A 64 -97.02 -75.22 -94.65
C LYS A 64 -97.47 -75.55 -93.23
N ALA A 65 -98.46 -76.44 -93.05
CA ALA A 65 -98.90 -76.86 -91.73
C ALA A 65 -97.76 -77.56 -90.93
N ALA A 66 -96.92 -78.34 -91.61
CA ALA A 66 -95.78 -79.03 -91.00
C ALA A 66 -94.55 -78.11 -90.81
N GLY A 67 -94.35 -77.11 -91.69
CA GLY A 67 -93.23 -76.16 -91.63
C GLY A 67 -93.41 -74.98 -90.66
N LEU A 68 -94.63 -74.72 -90.18
CA LEU A 68 -94.94 -73.58 -89.32
C LEU A 68 -94.36 -73.71 -87.89
N PRO A 69 -94.45 -74.87 -87.18
CA PRO A 69 -93.89 -74.99 -85.83
C PRO A 69 -92.37 -74.77 -85.76
N PRO A 70 -91.54 -75.31 -86.68
CA PRO A 70 -90.10 -74.99 -86.72
C PRO A 70 -89.81 -73.50 -86.97
N LEU A 71 -90.60 -72.83 -87.82
CA LEU A 71 -90.43 -71.41 -88.10
C LEU A 71 -90.76 -70.55 -86.88
N LEU A 72 -91.89 -70.81 -86.21
CA LEU A 72 -92.28 -70.11 -84.99
C LEU A 72 -91.23 -70.31 -83.88
N LYS A 73 -90.71 -71.53 -83.75
CA LYS A 73 -89.63 -71.84 -82.80
C LYS A 73 -88.37 -71.01 -83.10
N ALA A 74 -87.97 -70.88 -84.37
CA ALA A 74 -86.83 -70.04 -84.75
C ALA A 74 -87.04 -68.54 -84.46
N TYR A 75 -88.25 -68.02 -84.66
CA TYR A 75 -88.60 -66.64 -84.27
C TYR A 75 -88.57 -66.44 -82.75
N GLN A 76 -89.09 -67.41 -81.98
CA GLN A 76 -89.06 -67.36 -80.52
C GLN A 76 -87.62 -67.40 -79.99
N GLU A 77 -86.76 -68.28 -80.53
CA GLU A 77 -85.34 -68.35 -80.18
C GLU A 77 -84.60 -67.03 -80.47
N GLU A 78 -84.91 -66.34 -81.59
CA GLU A 78 -84.33 -65.01 -81.87
C GLU A 78 -84.82 -63.93 -80.88
N ILE A 79 -86.10 -63.94 -80.52
CA ILE A 79 -86.65 -63.00 -79.53
C ILE A 79 -86.00 -63.22 -78.15
N ASP A 80 -85.84 -64.49 -77.74
CA ASP A 80 -85.23 -64.84 -76.46
C ASP A 80 -83.74 -64.45 -76.43
N THR A 81 -83.01 -64.67 -77.52
CA THR A 81 -81.59 -64.29 -77.62
C THR A 81 -81.40 -62.76 -77.64
N LEU A 82 -82.25 -62.02 -78.34
CA LEU A 82 -82.26 -60.55 -78.30
C LEU A 82 -82.57 -60.01 -76.91
N THR A 83 -83.54 -60.61 -76.21
CA THR A 83 -83.90 -60.23 -74.84
C THR A 83 -82.75 -60.52 -73.87
N LYS A 84 -82.06 -61.65 -74.02
CA LYS A 84 -80.85 -61.97 -73.22
C LYS A 84 -79.73 -60.98 -73.48
N ARG A 85 -79.48 -60.59 -74.74
CA ARG A 85 -78.47 -59.59 -75.10
C ARG A 85 -78.77 -58.23 -74.45
N ALA A 86 -80.02 -57.76 -74.55
CA ALA A 86 -80.44 -56.49 -73.96
C ALA A 86 -80.26 -56.49 -72.43
N LYS A 87 -80.70 -57.56 -71.76
CA LYS A 87 -80.50 -57.70 -70.31
C LYS A 87 -79.01 -57.74 -69.93
N PHE A 88 -78.18 -58.40 -70.72
CA PHE A 88 -76.74 -58.45 -70.47
C PHE A 88 -76.09 -57.06 -70.59
N SER A 89 -76.41 -56.30 -71.64
CA SER A 89 -75.88 -54.94 -71.82
C SER A 89 -76.36 -53.98 -70.73
N ASP A 90 -77.64 -54.06 -70.34
CA ASP A 90 -78.20 -53.20 -69.30
C ASP A 90 -77.57 -53.50 -67.94
N ASN A 91 -77.44 -54.79 -67.60
CA ASN A 91 -76.80 -55.21 -66.35
C ASN A 91 -75.32 -54.81 -66.30
N ALA A 92 -74.57 -54.96 -67.39
CA ALA A 92 -73.18 -54.52 -67.49
C ALA A 92 -73.06 -53.01 -67.28
N PHE A 93 -73.92 -52.22 -67.93
CA PHE A 93 -73.95 -50.77 -67.79
C PHE A 93 -74.29 -50.35 -66.35
N PHE A 94 -75.36 -50.87 -65.75
CA PHE A 94 -75.77 -50.49 -64.39
C PHE A 94 -74.74 -50.91 -63.34
N ALA A 95 -74.07 -52.05 -63.52
CA ALA A 95 -73.00 -52.48 -62.62
C ALA A 95 -71.83 -51.49 -62.59
N LEU A 96 -71.43 -50.95 -63.76
CA LEU A 96 -70.40 -49.92 -63.82
C LEU A 96 -70.91 -48.57 -63.30
N TYR A 97 -72.09 -48.15 -63.74
CA TYR A 97 -72.68 -46.86 -63.36
C TYR A 97 -72.81 -46.73 -61.84
N LYS A 98 -73.35 -47.76 -61.17
CA LYS A 98 -73.49 -47.74 -59.71
C LYS A 98 -72.14 -47.65 -59.01
N ALA A 99 -71.15 -48.42 -59.47
CA ALA A 99 -69.82 -48.39 -58.90
C ALA A 99 -69.12 -47.04 -59.10
N LEU A 100 -69.28 -46.39 -60.25
CA LEU A 100 -68.71 -45.05 -60.47
C LEU A 100 -69.48 -43.94 -59.74
N TYR A 101 -70.79 -44.09 -59.58
CA TYR A 101 -71.62 -43.10 -58.87
C TYR A 101 -71.29 -43.05 -57.36
N GLU A 102 -70.93 -44.19 -56.77
CA GLU A 102 -70.50 -44.29 -55.37
C GLU A 102 -69.03 -43.87 -55.17
N ALA A 103 -68.29 -43.59 -56.25
CA ALA A 103 -66.88 -43.26 -56.17
C ALA A 103 -66.65 -41.82 -55.69
N PRO A 104 -65.82 -41.61 -54.64
CA PRO A 104 -65.42 -40.29 -54.21
C PRO A 104 -64.48 -39.68 -55.25
N ASP A 105 -64.69 -38.38 -55.51
CA ASP A 105 -63.86 -37.60 -56.44
C ASP A 105 -62.38 -37.61 -55.99
N PRO A 106 -61.44 -38.06 -56.84
CA PRO A 106 -60.03 -38.09 -56.50
C PRO A 106 -59.33 -36.73 -56.58
N VAL A 107 -59.86 -35.75 -57.32
CA VAL A 107 -59.17 -34.47 -57.60
C VAL A 107 -58.86 -33.70 -56.30
N PRO A 108 -59.82 -33.48 -55.38
CA PRO A 108 -59.55 -32.72 -54.15
C PRO A 108 -58.50 -33.38 -53.24
N ALA A 109 -58.41 -34.72 -53.26
CA ALA A 109 -57.42 -35.45 -52.50
C ALA A 109 -56.02 -35.28 -53.12
N LEU A 110 -55.91 -35.36 -54.45
CA LEU A 110 -54.64 -35.19 -55.16
C LEU A 110 -54.09 -33.76 -55.02
N ASP A 111 -54.94 -32.74 -55.15
CA ASP A 111 -54.55 -31.33 -54.95
C ASP A 111 -54.03 -31.11 -53.53
N ALA A 112 -54.73 -31.64 -52.53
CA ALA A 112 -54.32 -31.51 -51.15
C ALA A 112 -53.01 -32.28 -50.82
N ALA A 113 -52.72 -33.37 -51.53
CA ALA A 113 -51.40 -34.02 -51.47
C ALA A 113 -50.30 -33.19 -52.13
N LEU A 114 -50.59 -32.59 -53.29
CA LEU A 114 -49.63 -31.75 -54.03
C LEU A 114 -49.25 -30.50 -53.22
N GLU A 115 -50.23 -29.81 -52.66
CA GLU A 115 -50.01 -28.64 -51.80
C GLU A 115 -49.18 -29.01 -50.57
N ALA A 116 -49.54 -30.07 -49.87
CA ALA A 116 -48.83 -30.53 -48.68
C ALA A 116 -47.38 -30.96 -48.98
N SER A 117 -47.13 -31.57 -50.14
CA SER A 117 -45.77 -31.88 -50.58
C SER A 117 -44.96 -30.63 -50.87
N THR A 118 -45.58 -29.64 -51.52
CA THR A 118 -44.91 -28.37 -51.85
C THR A 118 -44.56 -27.60 -50.58
N THR A 119 -45.48 -27.55 -49.61
CA THR A 119 -45.25 -26.85 -48.34
C THR A 119 -44.13 -27.51 -47.52
N ALA A 120 -44.05 -28.84 -47.53
CA ALA A 120 -43.01 -29.58 -46.82
C ALA A 120 -41.61 -29.34 -47.41
N VAL A 121 -41.50 -29.25 -48.75
CA VAL A 121 -40.24 -28.94 -49.43
C VAL A 121 -39.78 -27.51 -49.13
N THR A 122 -40.69 -26.54 -49.17
CA THR A 122 -40.34 -25.14 -48.87
C THR A 122 -39.92 -24.95 -47.42
N ALA A 123 -40.59 -25.61 -46.47
CA ALA A 123 -40.25 -25.54 -45.05
C ALA A 123 -38.90 -26.23 -44.75
N GLY A 124 -38.64 -27.39 -45.35
CA GLY A 124 -37.34 -28.06 -45.20
C GLY A 124 -36.18 -27.23 -45.76
N ASN A 125 -36.38 -26.56 -46.90
CA ASN A 125 -35.36 -25.69 -47.48
C ASN A 125 -35.08 -24.45 -46.61
N SER A 126 -36.11 -23.83 -46.03
CA SER A 126 -35.91 -22.68 -45.13
C SER A 126 -35.16 -23.05 -43.86
N ASP A 127 -35.41 -24.24 -43.30
CA ASP A 127 -34.71 -24.72 -42.10
C ASP A 127 -33.24 -25.03 -42.42
N ILE A 128 -32.97 -25.63 -43.58
CA ILE A 128 -31.59 -25.87 -44.06
C ILE A 128 -30.84 -24.54 -44.25
N ASP A 129 -31.49 -23.54 -44.82
CA ASP A 129 -30.88 -22.21 -45.01
C ASP A 129 -30.64 -21.49 -43.68
N ALA A 130 -31.55 -21.64 -42.71
CA ALA A 130 -31.38 -21.10 -41.36
C ALA A 130 -30.20 -21.75 -40.63
N LEU A 131 -30.10 -23.08 -40.64
CA LEU A 131 -29.00 -23.82 -40.04
C LEU A 131 -27.66 -23.48 -40.69
N ARG A 132 -27.63 -23.28 -42.01
CA ARG A 132 -26.42 -22.84 -42.73
C ARG A 132 -25.96 -21.45 -42.28
N LYS A 133 -26.89 -20.51 -42.10
CA LYS A 133 -26.57 -19.17 -41.57
C LYS A 133 -26.06 -19.22 -40.14
N GLU A 134 -26.64 -20.10 -39.31
CA GLU A 134 -26.19 -20.28 -37.92
C GLU A 134 -24.77 -20.85 -37.86
N ILE A 135 -24.47 -21.87 -38.67
CA ILE A 135 -23.10 -22.41 -38.81
C ILE A 135 -22.12 -21.32 -39.25
N GLN A 136 -22.50 -20.51 -40.24
CA GLN A 136 -21.65 -19.42 -40.71
C GLN A 136 -21.42 -18.35 -39.64
N ALA A 137 -22.43 -18.05 -38.81
CA ALA A 137 -22.28 -17.14 -37.68
C ALA A 137 -21.28 -17.71 -36.65
N TYR A 138 -21.39 -19.00 -36.30
CA TYR A 138 -20.45 -19.65 -35.40
C TYR A 138 -19.01 -19.67 -35.95
N GLU A 139 -18.82 -19.87 -37.26
CA GLU A 139 -17.49 -19.81 -37.88
C GLU A 139 -16.84 -18.43 -37.74
N VAL A 140 -17.62 -17.35 -37.91
CA VAL A 140 -17.14 -15.97 -37.73
C VAL A 140 -16.81 -15.70 -36.26
N GLU A 141 -17.66 -16.12 -35.33
CA GLU A 141 -17.37 -16.01 -33.89
C GLU A 141 -16.11 -16.79 -33.49
N PHE A 142 -15.90 -17.97 -34.06
CA PHE A 142 -14.69 -18.75 -33.80
C PHE A 142 -13.44 -18.03 -34.31
N ALA A 143 -13.52 -17.36 -35.46
CA ALA A 143 -12.42 -16.57 -35.99
C ALA A 143 -12.10 -15.34 -35.12
N THR A 144 -13.10 -14.68 -34.55
CA THR A 144 -12.89 -13.55 -33.64
C THR A 144 -12.31 -14.00 -32.30
N LEU A 145 -12.79 -15.11 -31.74
CA LEU A 145 -12.23 -15.73 -30.53
C LEU A 145 -10.75 -16.09 -30.72
N LYS A 146 -10.39 -16.71 -31.86
CA LYS A 146 -8.99 -17.04 -32.16
C LYS A 146 -8.10 -15.80 -32.27
N ASN A 147 -8.62 -14.68 -32.78
CA ASN A 147 -7.89 -13.41 -32.80
C ASN A 147 -7.71 -12.86 -31.38
N GLN A 148 -8.75 -12.94 -30.55
CA GLN A 148 -8.66 -12.58 -29.14
C GLN A 148 -7.62 -13.41 -28.39
N ASP A 149 -7.52 -14.72 -28.63
CA ASP A 149 -6.48 -15.57 -28.04
C ASP A 149 -5.06 -15.10 -28.40
N ILE A 150 -4.84 -14.64 -29.64
CA ILE A 150 -3.55 -14.06 -30.06
C ILE A 150 -3.28 -12.76 -29.27
N THR A 151 -4.29 -11.91 -29.10
CA THR A 151 -4.13 -10.68 -28.32
C THR A 151 -3.86 -10.95 -26.84
N ILE A 152 -4.53 -11.93 -26.24
CA ILE A 152 -4.32 -12.36 -24.86
C ILE A 152 -2.89 -12.84 -24.70
N ARG A 153 -2.41 -13.71 -25.58
CA ARG A 153 -1.03 -14.22 -25.53
C ARG A 153 0.02 -13.12 -25.66
N ASN A 154 -0.23 -12.12 -26.49
CA ASN A 154 0.66 -10.95 -26.61
C ASN A 154 0.65 -10.09 -25.34
N LEU A 155 -0.52 -9.91 -24.71
CA LEU A 155 -0.64 -9.18 -23.45
C LEU A 155 0.03 -9.95 -22.30
N GLU A 156 -0.16 -11.26 -22.22
CA GLU A 156 0.51 -12.15 -21.25
C GLU A 156 2.04 -12.07 -21.39
N ASN A 157 2.57 -12.20 -22.61
CA ASN A 157 4.01 -12.04 -22.85
C ASN A 157 4.53 -10.66 -22.44
N LYS A 158 3.72 -9.61 -22.65
CA LYS A 158 4.09 -8.24 -22.28
C LYS A 158 4.08 -8.05 -20.76
N ILE A 159 3.10 -8.61 -20.07
CA ILE A 159 3.05 -8.62 -18.60
C ILE A 159 4.26 -9.36 -18.05
N ALA A 160 4.57 -10.57 -18.56
CA ALA A 160 5.75 -11.33 -18.14
C ALA A 160 7.05 -10.53 -18.33
N SER A 161 7.21 -9.83 -19.47
CA SER A 161 8.39 -8.97 -19.69
C SER A 161 8.46 -7.77 -18.74
N PHE A 162 7.31 -7.22 -18.34
CA PHE A 162 7.27 -6.14 -17.34
C PHE A 162 7.56 -6.65 -15.93
N GLU A 163 7.09 -7.85 -15.60
CA GLU A 163 7.40 -8.51 -14.33
C GLU A 163 8.90 -8.81 -14.23
N GLU A 164 9.52 -9.39 -15.27
CA GLU A 164 10.95 -9.68 -15.31
C GLU A 164 11.81 -8.40 -15.18
N THR A 165 11.43 -7.32 -15.88
CA THR A 165 12.13 -6.04 -15.77
C THR A 165 11.95 -5.37 -14.41
N LEU A 166 10.77 -5.47 -13.79
CA LEU A 166 10.54 -4.98 -12.43
C LEU A 166 11.34 -5.78 -11.41
N GLU A 167 11.37 -7.11 -11.54
CA GLU A 167 12.13 -7.99 -10.66
C GLU A 167 13.62 -7.69 -10.75
N SER A 168 14.18 -7.56 -11.95
CA SER A 168 15.57 -7.14 -12.16
C SER A 168 15.88 -5.77 -11.55
N MET A 169 14.99 -4.77 -11.71
CA MET A 169 15.19 -3.46 -11.08
C MET A 169 15.14 -3.50 -9.55
N VAL A 170 14.28 -4.37 -8.98
CA VAL A 170 14.21 -4.57 -7.53
C VAL A 170 15.48 -5.25 -7.04
N GLU A 171 15.94 -6.28 -7.74
CA GLU A 171 17.18 -6.99 -7.42
C GLU A 171 18.39 -6.05 -7.47
N ASP A 172 18.51 -5.22 -8.52
CA ASP A 172 19.58 -4.22 -8.63
C ASP A 172 19.54 -3.22 -7.48
N LYS A 173 18.36 -2.67 -7.14
CA LYS A 173 18.22 -1.73 -6.02
C LYS A 173 18.52 -2.36 -4.67
N VAL A 174 18.12 -3.62 -4.45
CA VAL A 174 18.42 -4.36 -3.22
C VAL A 174 19.93 -4.60 -3.14
N ASN A 175 20.56 -5.04 -4.24
CA ASN A 175 22.00 -5.25 -4.31
C ASN A 175 22.78 -3.96 -4.03
N ASP A 176 22.39 -2.84 -4.63
CA ASP A 176 23.03 -1.54 -4.36
C ASP A 176 22.85 -1.13 -2.90
N ARG A 177 21.66 -1.33 -2.32
CA ARG A 177 21.43 -1.00 -0.92
C ARG A 177 22.20 -1.91 0.04
N CYS A 178 22.34 -3.19 -0.28
CA CYS A 178 23.18 -4.13 0.45
C CYS A 178 24.64 -3.70 0.40
N ARG A 179 25.17 -3.33 -0.78
CA ARG A 179 26.54 -2.81 -0.93
C ARG A 179 26.79 -1.55 -0.12
N ASP A 180 25.85 -0.61 -0.12
CA ASP A 180 25.94 0.61 0.71
C ASP A 180 25.99 0.27 2.20
N LEU A 181 25.13 -0.64 2.65
CA LEU A 181 25.09 -1.06 4.05
C LEU A 181 26.38 -1.78 4.45
N GLU A 182 26.86 -2.71 3.62
CA GLU A 182 28.15 -3.39 3.81
C GLU A 182 29.31 -2.39 3.89
N TYR A 183 29.34 -1.41 2.98
CA TYR A 183 30.35 -0.35 3.01
C TYR A 183 30.30 0.46 4.31
N THR A 184 29.10 0.90 4.73
CA THR A 184 28.97 1.67 5.98
C THR A 184 29.28 0.84 7.23
N ALA A 185 28.98 -0.46 7.22
CA ALA A 185 29.31 -1.38 8.30
C ALA A 185 30.83 -1.57 8.40
N ALA A 186 31.51 -1.81 7.27
CA ALA A 186 32.96 -1.93 7.22
C ALA A 186 33.67 -0.64 7.67
N MET A 187 33.15 0.53 7.29
CA MET A 187 33.69 1.81 7.77
C MET A 187 33.56 1.95 9.30
N ARG A 188 32.39 1.61 9.87
CA ARG A 188 32.20 1.64 11.33
C ARG A 188 33.08 0.63 12.06
N GLU A 189 33.27 -0.57 11.49
CA GLU A 189 34.16 -1.58 12.05
C GLU A 189 35.62 -1.06 12.11
N ASN A 190 36.08 -0.43 11.03
CA ASN A 190 37.40 0.20 10.99
C ASN A 190 37.55 1.34 11.99
N GLU A 191 36.54 2.21 12.14
CA GLU A 191 36.53 3.28 13.13
C GLU A 191 36.59 2.74 14.57
N LEU A 192 35.79 1.71 14.88
CA LEU A 192 35.80 1.05 16.18
C LEU A 192 37.14 0.35 16.45
N ALA A 193 37.72 -0.31 15.46
CA ALA A 193 39.04 -0.92 15.56
C ALA A 193 40.11 0.15 15.84
N ALA A 194 40.09 1.27 15.10
CA ALA A 194 41.01 2.38 15.34
C ALA A 194 40.85 2.95 16.75
N MET A 195 39.62 3.16 17.22
CA MET A 195 39.35 3.62 18.58
C MET A 195 39.85 2.62 19.64
N GLN A 196 39.62 1.32 19.44
CA GLN A 196 40.14 0.28 20.33
C GLN A 196 41.67 0.29 20.39
N THR A 197 42.37 0.43 19.25
CA THR A 197 43.84 0.52 19.25
C THR A 197 44.33 1.76 19.99
N HIS A 198 43.65 2.90 19.83
CA HIS A 198 43.98 4.14 20.55
C HIS A 198 43.79 3.97 22.06
N LEU A 199 42.64 3.44 22.52
CA LEU A 199 42.42 3.19 23.94
C LEU A 199 43.43 2.19 24.51
N THR A 200 43.75 1.13 23.78
CA THR A 200 44.74 0.13 24.21
C THR A 200 46.12 0.75 24.39
N LYS A 201 46.51 1.63 23.46
CA LYS A 201 47.77 2.39 23.56
C LYS A 201 47.78 3.35 24.74
N SER A 202 46.70 4.11 24.95
CA SER A 202 46.57 5.04 26.08
C SER A 202 46.60 4.28 27.42
N MET A 203 45.92 3.14 27.51
CA MET A 203 45.97 2.27 28.70
C MET A 203 47.39 1.73 28.95
N HIS A 204 48.13 1.39 27.89
CA HIS A 204 49.53 0.96 28.02
C HIS A 204 50.42 2.11 28.51
N GLN A 205 50.24 3.31 27.98
CA GLN A 205 50.97 4.51 28.43
C GLN A 205 50.69 4.82 29.90
N ALA A 206 49.43 4.82 30.33
CA ALA A 206 49.07 5.05 31.73
C ALA A 206 49.66 3.97 32.66
N ARG A 207 49.72 2.71 32.22
CA ARG A 207 50.40 1.63 32.97
C ARG A 207 51.90 1.87 33.08
N GLN A 208 52.54 2.32 32.00
CA GLN A 208 53.96 2.64 31.99
C GLN A 208 54.28 3.83 32.92
N GLU A 209 53.51 4.92 32.84
CA GLU A 209 53.65 6.08 33.73
C GLU A 209 53.49 5.71 35.20
N ARG A 210 52.52 4.83 35.51
CA ARG A 210 52.36 4.27 36.86
C ARG A 210 53.59 3.49 37.30
N ASP A 211 54.14 2.64 36.45
CA ASP A 211 55.32 1.81 36.78
C ASP A 211 56.56 2.69 36.98
N ASP A 212 56.74 3.72 36.17
CA ASP A 212 57.82 4.72 36.32
C ASP A 212 57.66 5.52 37.63
N ALA A 213 56.43 5.91 37.99
CA ALA A 213 56.14 6.58 39.26
C ALA A 213 56.44 5.68 40.47
N LEU A 214 56.11 4.39 40.40
CA LEU A 214 56.45 3.41 41.45
C LEU A 214 57.96 3.24 41.58
N ALA A 215 58.69 3.13 40.47
CA ALA A 215 60.15 3.05 40.47
C ALA A 215 60.79 4.30 41.08
N ASN A 216 60.28 5.48 40.76
CA ASN A 216 60.71 6.75 41.36
C ASN A 216 60.45 6.79 42.87
N LEU A 217 59.30 6.30 43.32
CA LEU A 217 58.96 6.21 44.74
C LEU A 217 59.93 5.28 45.48
N ASP A 218 60.26 4.12 44.92
CA ASP A 218 61.25 3.21 45.50
C ASP A 218 62.67 3.80 45.53
N ARG A 219 63.04 4.60 44.51
CA ARG A 219 64.28 5.39 44.51
C ARG A 219 64.30 6.40 45.66
N LEU A 220 63.24 7.18 45.83
CA LEU A 220 63.12 8.17 46.92
C LEU A 220 63.11 7.49 48.31
N ARG A 221 62.46 6.33 48.43
CA ARG A 221 62.51 5.52 49.67
C ARG A 221 63.92 5.06 50.02
N SER A 222 64.69 4.60 49.03
CA SER A 222 66.08 4.18 49.29
C SER A 222 66.98 5.37 49.66
N GLU A 223 66.84 6.51 48.98
CA GLU A 223 67.52 7.76 49.34
C GLU A 223 67.17 8.23 50.76
N LEU A 224 65.88 8.21 51.13
CA LEU A 224 65.42 8.55 52.47
C LEU A 224 66.01 7.61 53.53
N LEU A 225 66.06 6.30 53.25
CA LEU A 225 66.65 5.32 54.15
C LEU A 225 68.15 5.57 54.34
N HIS A 226 68.89 5.88 53.27
CA HIS A 226 70.30 6.26 53.36
C HIS A 226 70.50 7.59 54.10
N ALA A 227 69.63 8.58 53.89
CA ALA A 227 69.67 9.84 54.65
C ALA A 227 69.40 9.61 56.13
N LYS A 228 68.42 8.76 56.47
CA LYS A 228 68.12 8.36 57.85
C LYS A 228 69.30 7.64 58.49
N GLN A 229 69.90 6.66 57.82
CA GLN A 229 71.11 5.98 58.31
C GLN A 229 72.27 6.94 58.56
N ARG A 230 72.49 7.91 57.66
CA ARG A 230 73.51 8.96 57.86
C ARG A 230 73.21 9.82 59.08
N ASN A 231 71.95 10.23 59.27
CA ASN A 231 71.55 11.01 60.44
C ASN A 231 71.72 10.20 61.74
N ASP A 232 71.27 8.95 61.77
CA ASP A 232 71.45 8.05 62.91
C ASP A 232 72.94 7.86 63.25
N HIS A 233 73.82 7.76 62.23
CA HIS A 233 75.26 7.70 62.43
C HIS A 233 75.84 9.00 63.00
N LEU A 234 75.41 10.17 62.49
CA LEU A 234 75.82 11.47 63.03
C LEU A 234 75.36 11.64 64.48
N LEU A 235 74.11 11.28 64.80
CA LEU A 235 73.59 11.30 66.17
C LEU A 235 74.41 10.39 67.10
N GLN A 236 74.76 9.18 66.65
CA GLN A 236 75.64 8.29 67.41
C GLN A 236 77.04 8.87 67.60
N SER A 237 77.61 9.51 66.57
CA SER A 237 78.91 10.19 66.68
C SER A 237 78.85 11.33 67.70
N HIS A 238 77.85 12.20 67.59
CA HIS A 238 77.63 13.29 68.53
C HIS A 238 77.36 12.81 69.96
N ALA A 239 76.65 11.70 70.14
CA ALA A 239 76.45 11.10 71.46
C ALA A 239 77.79 10.63 72.07
N LYS A 240 78.64 9.96 71.29
CA LYS A 240 80.00 9.56 71.73
C LYS A 240 80.89 10.77 72.04
N GLU A 241 80.83 11.80 71.22
CA GLU A 241 81.54 13.06 71.47
C GLU A 241 81.05 13.72 72.77
N ALA A 242 79.74 13.77 73.01
CA ALA A 242 79.16 14.30 74.23
C ALA A 242 79.56 13.47 75.47
N GLU A 243 79.58 12.13 75.36
CA GLU A 243 80.11 11.25 76.42
C GLU A 243 81.60 11.53 76.69
N ALA A 244 82.41 11.72 75.65
CA ALA A 244 83.82 12.07 75.81
C ALA A 244 84.00 13.45 76.47
N TRP A 245 83.19 14.44 76.10
CA TRP A 245 83.17 15.76 76.75
C TRP A 245 82.73 15.69 78.21
N LEU A 246 81.75 14.86 78.55
CA LEU A 246 81.35 14.62 79.93
C LEU A 246 82.47 13.98 80.74
N LEU A 247 83.16 12.98 80.17
CA LEU A 247 84.26 12.31 80.82
C LEU A 247 85.46 13.25 81.02
N GLU A 248 85.76 14.09 80.05
CA GLU A 248 86.79 15.13 80.16
C GLU A 248 86.36 16.24 81.16
N ALA A 249 85.09 16.62 81.20
CA ALA A 249 84.57 17.56 82.18
C ALA A 249 84.67 17.00 83.61
N ASP A 250 84.37 15.71 83.81
CA ASP A 250 84.56 15.03 85.10
C ASP A 250 86.06 14.91 85.45
N ARG A 251 86.93 14.66 84.48
CA ARG A 251 88.39 14.68 84.67
C ARG A 251 88.89 16.06 85.07
N VAL A 252 88.46 17.12 84.39
CA VAL A 252 88.77 18.50 84.73
C VAL A 252 88.23 18.85 86.11
N ARG A 253 87.00 18.41 86.46
CA ARG A 253 86.44 18.60 87.81
C ARG A 253 87.28 17.87 88.87
N ALA A 254 87.75 16.66 88.60
CA ALA A 254 88.65 15.92 89.49
C ALA A 254 90.00 16.63 89.64
N LEU A 255 90.59 17.10 88.54
CA LEU A 255 91.81 17.92 88.55
C LEU A 255 91.61 19.28 89.23
N GLN A 256 90.41 19.86 89.17
CA GLN A 256 90.05 21.08 89.90
C GLN A 256 89.91 20.82 91.38
N LEU A 257 89.31 19.70 91.79
CA LEU A 257 89.25 19.27 93.20
C LEU A 257 90.64 18.93 93.74
N GLU A 258 91.51 18.34 92.93
CA GLU A 258 92.92 18.11 93.27
C GLU A 258 93.70 19.43 93.34
N ASN A 259 93.52 20.34 92.39
CA ASN A 259 94.06 21.69 92.44
C ASN A 259 93.51 22.49 93.63
N GLN A 260 92.26 22.27 94.04
CA GLN A 260 91.69 22.85 95.25
C GLN A 260 92.32 22.25 96.48
N ARG A 261 92.53 20.93 96.56
CA ARG A 261 93.30 20.28 97.65
C ARG A 261 94.75 20.76 97.69
N LEU A 262 95.39 20.95 96.52
CA LEU A 262 96.74 21.49 96.41
C LEU A 262 96.75 22.98 96.76
N LYS A 263 95.71 23.75 96.39
CA LYS A 263 95.51 25.13 96.83
C LYS A 263 95.24 25.20 98.32
N ASP A 264 94.47 24.30 98.94
CA ASP A 264 94.26 24.22 100.38
C ASP A 264 95.56 23.87 101.13
N LYS A 265 96.42 23.06 100.49
CA LYS A 265 97.81 22.85 100.94
C LYS A 265 98.70 24.08 100.71
N LEU A 266 98.43 24.88 99.69
CA LEU A 266 99.17 26.11 99.38
C LEU A 266 98.64 27.33 100.15
N THR A 267 97.40 27.37 100.62
CA THR A 267 96.78 28.45 101.42
C THR A 267 97.03 28.30 102.92
N SER A 268 97.66 27.20 103.34
CA SER A 268 98.42 27.13 104.61
C SER A 268 99.84 27.71 104.50
N THR A 269 100.21 28.23 103.33
CA THR A 269 101.41 29.06 103.09
C THR A 269 101.09 30.12 102.02
N GLU A 270 100.31 31.12 102.43
CA GLU A 270 100.00 32.32 101.62
C GLU A 270 101.23 33.20 101.34
N PRO A 271 101.13 34.19 100.43
CA PRO A 271 100.49 34.17 99.10
C PRO A 271 101.35 34.95 98.06
N SER A 272 101.02 34.88 96.76
CA SER A 272 101.12 36.09 95.92
C SER A 272 100.53 35.96 94.51
N ALA A 273 100.03 37.11 94.04
CA ALA A 273 99.95 37.56 92.65
C ALA A 273 98.78 37.06 91.79
N THR A 274 97.58 37.51 92.13
CA THR A 274 96.49 37.78 91.19
C THR A 274 96.71 39.17 90.59
N ASP A 275 96.90 39.25 89.27
CA ASP A 275 96.58 40.44 88.44
C ASP A 275 96.78 40.21 86.92
N ALA A 276 97.35 39.07 86.48
CA ALA A 276 97.43 38.70 85.04
C ALA A 276 96.28 37.79 84.56
N PHE A 277 95.55 37.14 85.47
CA PHE A 277 94.53 36.14 85.15
C PHE A 277 93.20 36.75 84.65
N GLU A 278 92.88 37.99 85.06
CA GLU A 278 91.64 38.65 84.66
C GLU A 278 91.67 39.14 83.20
N SER A 279 92.85 39.54 82.70
CA SER A 279 93.01 39.98 81.31
C SER A 279 92.91 38.83 80.30
N GLN A 280 93.35 37.62 80.69
CA GLN A 280 93.25 36.43 79.83
C GLN A 280 91.81 35.91 79.78
N LYS A 281 91.11 35.93 80.91
CA LYS A 281 89.69 35.58 80.98
C LYS A 281 88.83 36.56 80.18
N ALA A 282 89.10 37.86 80.22
CA ALA A 282 88.35 38.85 79.43
C ALA A 282 88.45 38.58 77.91
N MET A 283 89.66 38.26 77.40
CA MET A 283 89.87 37.92 76.00
C MET A 283 89.20 36.60 75.59
N GLU A 284 89.16 35.62 76.49
CA GLU A 284 88.48 34.33 76.27
C GLU A 284 86.94 34.50 76.19
N TRP A 285 86.38 35.43 76.97
CA TRP A 285 84.96 35.76 76.95
C TRP A 285 84.57 36.53 75.68
N GLU A 286 85.40 37.46 75.22
CA GLU A 286 85.16 38.16 73.94
C GLU A 286 85.22 37.20 72.75
N LEU A 287 86.17 36.27 72.74
CA LEU A 287 86.26 35.25 71.69
C LEU A 287 85.05 34.30 71.71
N SER A 288 84.59 33.90 72.90
CA SER A 288 83.39 33.06 73.05
C SER A 288 82.12 33.78 72.63
N LEU A 289 82.02 35.09 72.89
CA LEU A 289 80.88 35.91 72.46
C LEU A 289 80.85 36.01 70.92
N ALA A 290 81.99 36.30 70.30
CA ALA A 290 82.10 36.37 68.84
C ALA A 290 81.78 35.03 68.16
N GLN A 291 82.16 33.91 68.77
CA GLN A 291 81.80 32.57 68.28
C GLN A 291 80.29 32.31 68.37
N LYS A 292 79.65 32.70 69.48
CA LYS A 292 78.19 32.57 69.64
C LYS A 292 77.43 33.48 68.67
N ASP A 293 77.90 34.69 68.44
CA ASP A 293 77.28 35.62 67.48
C ASP A 293 77.42 35.11 66.04
N ALA A 294 78.56 34.53 65.67
CA ALA A 294 78.74 33.87 64.38
C ALA A 294 77.81 32.65 64.21
N HIS A 295 77.60 31.87 65.27
CA HIS A 295 76.68 30.74 65.26
C HIS A 295 75.22 31.18 65.16
N ILE A 296 74.82 32.25 65.85
CA ILE A 296 73.47 32.86 65.74
C ILE A 296 73.24 33.39 64.33
N ALA A 297 74.23 34.02 63.71
CA ALA A 297 74.15 34.48 62.32
C ALA A 297 74.04 33.32 61.32
N GLN A 298 74.69 32.18 61.61
CA GLN A 298 74.56 30.97 60.80
C GLN A 298 73.17 30.34 60.95
N LEU A 299 72.66 30.16 62.18
CA LEU A 299 71.32 29.65 62.43
C LEU A 299 70.22 30.54 61.84
N SER A 300 70.42 31.86 61.84
CA SER A 300 69.48 32.81 61.24
C SER A 300 69.42 32.67 59.71
N ARG A 301 70.55 32.39 59.05
CA ARG A 301 70.61 32.10 57.62
C ARG A 301 69.97 30.77 57.29
N ASP A 302 70.21 29.74 58.11
CA ASP A 302 69.62 28.42 57.94
C ASP A 302 68.09 28.45 58.15
N LEU A 303 67.61 29.24 59.11
CA LEU A 303 66.16 29.48 59.31
C LEU A 303 65.52 30.20 58.13
N LEU A 304 66.20 31.20 57.54
CA LEU A 304 65.71 31.88 56.33
C LEU A 304 65.71 30.95 55.11
N ALA A 305 66.74 30.13 54.95
CA ALA A 305 66.82 29.13 53.88
C ALA A 305 65.75 28.05 54.03
N ALA A 306 65.51 27.57 55.25
CA ALA A 306 64.44 26.62 55.55
C ALA A 306 63.07 27.25 55.25
N ARG A 307 62.82 28.49 55.66
CA ARG A 307 61.55 29.19 55.41
C ARG A 307 61.29 29.42 53.92
N ALA A 308 62.34 29.71 53.13
CA ALA A 308 62.24 29.83 51.68
C ALA A 308 61.89 28.51 50.97
N LEU A 309 62.16 27.35 51.59
CA LEU A 309 61.78 26.03 51.08
C LEU A 309 60.37 25.59 51.53
N VAL A 310 59.88 26.10 52.65
CA VAL A 310 58.52 25.77 53.14
C VAL A 310 57.44 26.38 52.26
N GLU A 311 57.59 27.64 51.84
CA GLU A 311 56.62 28.33 50.97
C GLU A 311 56.28 27.57 49.66
N PRO A 312 57.26 27.13 48.84
CA PRO A 312 56.96 26.34 47.65
C PRO A 312 56.42 24.94 47.96
N ALA A 313 56.80 24.35 49.10
CA ALA A 313 56.26 23.06 49.54
C ALA A 313 54.80 23.16 49.98
N GLU A 314 54.41 24.25 50.66
CA GLU A 314 53.02 24.54 51.05
C GLU A 314 52.15 24.84 49.83
N ALA A 315 52.68 25.57 48.83
CA ALA A 315 52.01 25.79 47.56
C ALA A 315 51.77 24.47 46.79
N ALA A 316 52.80 23.62 46.66
CA ALA A 316 52.66 22.31 46.03
C ALA A 316 51.65 21.40 46.77
N LEU A 317 51.60 21.48 48.11
CA LEU A 317 50.62 20.74 48.91
C LEU A 317 49.19 21.27 48.69
N ALA A 318 49.02 22.57 48.47
CA ALA A 318 47.72 23.17 48.15
C ALA A 318 47.22 22.72 46.78
N ASP A 319 48.10 22.65 45.78
CA ASP A 319 47.76 22.15 44.42
C ASP A 319 47.36 20.67 44.46
N VAL A 320 48.13 19.82 45.14
CA VAL A 320 47.79 18.38 45.29
C VAL A 320 46.46 18.18 46.03
N ARG A 321 46.14 19.04 47.01
CA ARG A 321 44.83 19.02 47.68
C ARG A 321 43.70 19.43 46.74
N ALA A 322 43.90 20.44 45.89
CA ALA A 322 42.93 20.85 44.90
C ALA A 322 42.66 19.76 43.85
N ASP A 323 43.71 19.07 43.39
CA ASP A 323 43.61 17.94 42.47
C ASP A 323 42.89 16.74 43.10
N ARG A 324 43.20 16.41 44.36
CA ARG A 324 42.46 15.39 45.12
C ARG A 324 40.98 15.74 45.21
N ASP A 325 40.64 16.98 45.56
CA ASP A 325 39.24 17.40 45.68
C ASP A 325 38.53 17.38 44.32
N ALA A 326 39.23 17.67 43.23
CA ALA A 326 38.70 17.55 41.87
C ALA A 326 38.43 16.07 41.50
N LEU A 327 39.39 15.18 41.77
CA LEU A 327 39.25 13.73 41.54
C LEU A 327 38.16 13.11 42.43
N GLU A 328 38.00 13.57 43.67
CA GLU A 328 36.90 13.12 44.55
C GLU A 328 35.54 13.58 44.03
N ARG A 329 35.41 14.79 43.48
CA ARG A 329 34.18 15.24 42.81
C ARG A 329 33.89 14.43 41.55
N GLU A 330 34.90 14.12 40.75
CA GLU A 330 34.77 13.30 39.55
C GLU A 330 34.39 11.86 39.90
N ALA A 331 35.01 11.27 40.93
CA ALA A 331 34.64 9.96 41.45
C ALA A 331 33.22 9.94 42.04
N ALA A 332 32.78 11.00 42.72
CA ALA A 332 31.40 11.14 43.18
C ALA A 332 30.41 11.24 42.02
N ALA A 333 30.76 11.99 40.96
CA ALA A 333 29.95 12.08 39.74
C ALA A 333 29.86 10.73 39.01
N LEU A 334 30.95 9.97 38.97
CA LEU A 334 30.98 8.61 38.40
C LEU A 334 30.20 7.60 39.25
N ARG A 335 30.16 7.75 40.58
CA ARG A 335 29.33 6.94 41.48
C ARG A 335 27.82 7.22 41.36
N LEU A 336 27.44 8.42 40.92
CA LEU A 336 26.05 8.80 40.61
C LEU A 336 25.62 8.35 39.22
N ARG A 337 26.54 7.87 38.38
CA ARG A 337 26.23 7.33 37.06
C ARG A 337 25.63 5.92 37.25
N PRO A 338 24.46 5.61 36.67
CA PRO A 338 23.84 4.30 36.82
C PRO A 338 24.80 3.21 36.34
N THR A 339 25.13 2.27 37.24
CA THR A 339 26.02 1.14 36.97
C THR A 339 25.33 0.11 36.07
N VAL A 340 26.14 -0.75 35.44
CA VAL A 340 25.65 -1.86 34.59
C VAL A 340 24.67 -2.77 35.35
N GLU A 341 24.86 -2.94 36.66
CA GLU A 341 23.91 -3.65 37.54
C GLU A 341 22.53 -3.00 37.61
N ALA A 342 22.42 -1.66 37.57
CA ALA A 342 21.14 -0.97 37.51
C ALA A 342 20.44 -1.16 36.15
N PHE A 343 21.20 -1.40 35.07
CA PHE A 343 20.65 -1.78 33.76
C PHE A 343 20.27 -3.26 33.69
N GLU A 344 21.02 -4.15 34.35
CA GLU A 344 20.70 -5.57 34.46
C GLU A 344 19.47 -5.81 35.36
N ASP A 345 19.30 -5.05 36.45
CA ASP A 345 18.10 -5.08 37.30
C ASP A 345 16.87 -4.50 36.58
N LEU A 346 17.05 -3.45 35.77
CA LEU A 346 15.96 -2.89 34.95
C LEU A 346 15.59 -3.84 33.79
N ALA A 347 16.57 -4.53 33.21
CA ALA A 347 16.33 -5.58 32.22
C ALA A 347 15.64 -6.81 32.84
N ALA A 348 16.01 -7.20 34.07
CA ALA A 348 15.36 -8.27 34.82
C ALA A 348 13.90 -7.91 35.17
N GLN A 349 13.61 -6.66 35.55
CA GLN A 349 12.25 -6.17 35.79
C GLN A 349 11.39 -6.10 34.52
N LEU A 350 11.98 -5.83 33.35
CA LEU A 350 11.28 -5.86 32.06
C LEU A 350 11.01 -7.29 31.55
N THR A 351 11.75 -8.29 32.03
CA THR A 351 11.53 -9.71 31.69
C THR A 351 10.59 -10.46 32.64
N ALA A 352 10.23 -9.89 33.78
CA ALA A 352 9.32 -10.49 34.76
C ALA A 352 7.87 -9.99 34.58
N SER A 353 7.07 -10.76 33.85
CA SER A 353 5.61 -10.67 33.70
C SER A 353 5.06 -9.42 32.97
N PRO A 354 4.36 -9.59 31.83
CA PRO A 354 3.74 -8.47 31.13
C PRO A 354 2.58 -7.89 31.97
N PRO A 355 2.47 -6.56 32.11
CA PRO A 355 1.24 -5.95 32.62
C PRO A 355 0.10 -6.15 31.60
N PRO A 356 -1.17 -6.13 32.04
CA PRO A 356 -2.31 -6.33 31.15
C PRO A 356 -2.28 -5.32 30.00
N PRO A 357 -2.71 -5.73 28.78
CA PRO A 357 -2.54 -4.97 27.54
C PRO A 357 -3.15 -3.55 27.59
N ASP A 358 -4.11 -3.30 28.47
CA ASP A 358 -4.76 -2.00 28.62
C ASP A 358 -3.84 -0.92 29.21
N ALA A 359 -2.92 -1.26 30.13
CA ALA A 359 -2.05 -0.27 30.78
C ALA A 359 -0.93 0.24 29.85
N ALA A 360 -0.39 -0.64 29.00
CA ALA A 360 0.60 -0.27 27.99
C ALA A 360 -0.01 0.61 26.90
N LEU A 361 -1.27 0.35 26.53
CA LEU A 361 -2.00 1.12 25.54
C LEU A 361 -2.34 2.54 26.05
N VAL A 362 -2.72 2.66 27.33
CA VAL A 362 -2.93 3.97 27.99
C VAL A 362 -1.62 4.75 28.10
N ALA A 363 -0.51 4.12 28.49
CA ALA A 363 0.79 4.79 28.55
C ALA A 363 1.26 5.28 27.17
N LEU A 364 1.06 4.48 26.11
CA LEU A 364 1.39 4.88 24.74
C LEU A 364 0.49 6.01 24.24
N GLN A 365 -0.80 6.01 24.62
CA GLN A 365 -1.73 7.09 24.32
C GLN A 365 -1.37 8.39 25.05
N GLU A 366 -0.93 8.31 26.30
CA GLU A 366 -0.47 9.48 27.06
C GLU A 366 0.84 10.05 26.51
N GLU A 367 1.79 9.20 26.11
CA GLU A 367 3.02 9.67 25.43
C GLU A 367 2.70 10.30 24.07
N GLN A 368 1.83 9.68 23.27
CA GLN A 368 1.39 10.26 22.00
C GLN A 368 0.67 11.60 22.21
N ALA A 369 -0.19 11.72 23.22
CA ALA A 369 -0.85 12.97 23.55
C ALA A 369 0.15 14.07 23.95
N ARG A 370 1.20 13.74 24.72
CA ARG A 370 2.27 14.68 25.07
C ARG A 370 3.08 15.14 23.87
N VAL A 371 3.41 14.22 22.95
CA VAL A 371 4.12 14.55 21.72
C VAL A 371 3.27 15.45 20.82
N VAL A 372 1.97 15.19 20.70
CA VAL A 372 1.05 16.04 19.95
C VAL A 372 0.98 17.44 20.54
N VAL A 373 0.84 17.58 21.87
CA VAL A 373 0.82 18.89 22.53
C VAL A 373 2.14 19.65 22.35
N ALA A 374 3.29 18.95 22.41
CA ALA A 374 4.60 19.57 22.17
C ALA A 374 4.77 20.03 20.71
N LEU A 375 4.27 19.25 19.75
CA LEU A 375 4.27 19.63 18.33
C LEU A 375 3.34 20.81 18.07
N GLU A 376 2.14 20.84 18.66
CA GLU A 376 1.20 21.97 18.56
C GLU A 376 1.81 23.25 19.12
N ALA A 377 2.51 23.18 20.27
CA ALA A 377 3.22 24.31 20.84
C ALA A 377 4.36 24.82 19.92
N THR A 378 5.08 23.89 19.28
CA THR A 378 6.16 24.24 18.34
C THR A 378 5.60 24.89 17.07
N VAL A 379 4.50 24.37 16.52
CA VAL A 379 3.81 24.95 15.37
C VAL A 379 3.26 26.33 15.71
N ALA A 380 2.69 26.53 16.91
CA ALA A 380 2.23 27.84 17.35
C ALA A 380 3.39 28.86 17.46
N SER A 381 4.54 28.44 17.98
CA SER A 381 5.75 29.29 18.04
C SER A 381 6.28 29.66 16.65
N GLN A 382 6.32 28.68 15.73
CA GLN A 382 6.73 28.93 14.35
C GLN A 382 5.75 29.86 13.63
N ARG A 383 4.44 29.70 13.85
CA ARG A 383 3.41 30.59 13.29
C ARG A 383 3.57 32.04 13.78
N ALA A 384 3.82 32.24 15.07
CA ALA A 384 4.08 33.57 15.61
C ALA A 384 5.35 34.20 14.99
N THR A 385 6.38 33.40 14.73
CA THR A 385 7.63 33.85 14.07
C THR A 385 7.38 34.21 12.60
N ILE A 386 6.52 33.48 11.90
CA ILE A 386 6.13 33.81 10.53
C ILE A 386 5.31 35.10 10.50
N GLU A 387 4.39 35.29 11.45
CA GLU A 387 3.59 36.52 11.54
C GLU A 387 4.46 37.76 11.80
N THR A 388 5.51 37.66 12.63
CA THR A 388 6.46 38.75 12.83
C THR A 388 7.29 39.01 11.57
N HIS A 389 7.74 37.98 10.85
CA HIS A 389 8.43 38.14 9.58
C HIS A 389 7.55 38.79 8.50
N VAL A 390 6.28 38.40 8.39
CA VAL A 390 5.33 39.02 7.47
C VAL A 390 5.09 40.50 7.82
N ALA A 391 5.00 40.84 9.11
CA ALA A 391 4.88 42.22 9.55
C ALA A 391 6.12 43.05 9.18
N THR A 392 7.33 42.48 9.33
CA THR A 392 8.57 43.17 8.91
C THR A 392 8.68 43.35 7.41
N ILE A 393 8.21 42.38 6.61
CA ILE A 393 8.19 42.48 5.15
C ILE A 393 7.23 43.59 4.71
N ARG A 394 6.02 43.64 5.27
CA ARG A 394 5.08 44.74 4.99
C ARG A 394 5.64 46.12 5.36
N ALA A 395 6.31 46.23 6.52
CA ALA A 395 6.93 47.50 6.91
C ALA A 395 8.06 47.94 5.95
N LEU A 396 8.75 46.98 5.33
CA LEU A 396 9.76 47.25 4.30
C LEU A 396 9.14 47.57 2.94
N GLU A 397 8.02 46.95 2.59
CA GLU A 397 7.25 47.25 1.37
C GLU A 397 6.60 48.65 1.46
N ASP A 398 6.02 49.00 2.60
CA ASP A 398 5.45 50.34 2.86
C ASP A 398 6.53 51.44 2.82
N ALA A 399 7.78 51.12 3.18
CA ALA A 399 8.92 52.03 3.07
C ALA A 399 9.42 52.22 1.62
N VAL A 400 9.08 51.31 0.71
CA VAL A 400 9.44 51.36 -0.72
C VAL A 400 8.38 52.11 -1.54
N ASP A 401 7.12 52.15 -1.09
CA ASP A 401 6.00 52.81 -1.80
C ASP A 401 5.78 54.30 -1.42
N ALA A 402 6.59 54.87 -0.52
CA ALA A 402 6.52 56.31 -0.20
C ALA A 402 7.17 57.17 -1.31
N PRO A 403 6.46 58.14 -1.93
CA PRO A 403 7.00 58.92 -3.03
C PRO A 403 7.88 60.05 -2.48
N THR A 404 9.17 60.04 -2.80
CA THR A 404 10.01 61.25 -2.67
C THR A 404 10.81 61.50 -3.94
N GLU A 405 10.66 62.74 -4.40
CA GLU A 405 11.10 63.31 -5.66
C GLU A 405 12.63 63.30 -5.83
N THR A 406 13.10 63.15 -7.07
CA THR A 406 14.47 63.51 -7.51
C THR A 406 14.44 64.98 -7.99
N PRO A 407 15.53 65.81 -7.95
CA PRO A 407 16.85 65.55 -8.59
C PRO A 407 18.04 66.36 -7.97
N PRO A 408 19.14 66.67 -8.69
CA PRO A 408 20.10 65.81 -9.38
C PRO A 408 21.51 65.96 -8.74
N LEU A 409 22.46 65.09 -9.12
CA LEU A 409 23.83 65.45 -9.56
C LEU A 409 24.73 64.21 -9.52
N LEU A 410 25.02 63.70 -10.72
CA LEU A 410 26.37 63.23 -11.02
C LEU A 410 27.36 64.29 -10.52
N GLN A 411 28.43 63.84 -9.85
CA GLN A 411 29.63 64.61 -9.47
C GLN A 411 29.69 65.04 -7.99
N GLY A 412 29.84 64.05 -7.12
CA GLY A 412 30.12 64.26 -5.70
C GLY A 412 30.88 63.09 -5.07
N VAL A 413 32.18 63.03 -5.33
CA VAL A 413 33.19 62.55 -4.38
C VAL A 413 33.19 61.05 -4.02
N LEU A 414 34.09 60.32 -4.68
CA LEU A 414 34.94 59.26 -4.10
C LEU A 414 34.73 58.99 -2.59
N ALA A 415 34.14 57.84 -2.22
CA ALA A 415 34.26 57.21 -0.90
C ALA A 415 33.87 55.71 -0.98
N PRO A 416 34.26 54.87 0.00
CA PRO A 416 35.44 54.01 -0.02
C PRO A 416 35.09 52.54 -0.36
N ALA A 417 36.10 51.66 -0.33
CA ALA A 417 36.00 50.22 -0.60
C ALA A 417 34.98 49.42 0.25
N ASP A 418 34.23 50.07 1.16
CA ASP A 418 33.33 49.44 2.11
C ASP A 418 31.89 49.23 1.58
N ASP A 419 31.42 50.03 0.60
CA ASP A 419 30.10 49.81 -0.03
C ASP A 419 30.07 48.64 -1.01
N LEU A 420 31.20 48.34 -1.66
CA LEU A 420 31.39 47.11 -2.46
C LEU A 420 31.38 45.86 -1.56
N LYS A 421 31.94 45.95 -0.35
CA LYS A 421 31.87 44.88 0.65
C LYS A 421 30.44 44.71 1.15
N LEU A 422 29.71 45.78 1.43
CA LEU A 422 28.31 45.71 1.85
C LEU A 422 27.44 45.07 0.78
N LEU A 423 27.59 45.46 -0.49
CA LEU A 423 26.89 44.82 -1.62
C LEU A 423 27.29 43.36 -1.82
N ALA A 424 28.56 42.99 -1.60
CA ALA A 424 29.02 41.61 -1.63
C ALA A 424 28.44 40.78 -0.47
N ILE A 425 28.34 41.36 0.72
CA ILE A 425 27.74 40.73 1.91
C ILE A 425 26.24 40.53 1.68
N ILE A 426 25.53 41.53 1.16
CA ILE A 426 24.09 41.43 0.85
C ILE A 426 23.83 40.39 -0.24
N ARG A 427 24.67 40.32 -1.29
CA ARG A 427 24.59 39.24 -2.29
C ARG A 427 24.85 37.88 -1.68
N ALA A 428 25.86 37.74 -0.82
CA ALA A 428 26.17 36.47 -0.13
C ALA A 428 25.09 36.07 0.88
N GLN A 429 24.40 37.02 1.49
CA GLN A 429 23.25 36.76 2.37
C GLN A 429 22.02 36.35 1.57
N ARG A 430 21.73 37.03 0.45
CA ARG A 430 20.67 36.65 -0.48
C ARG A 430 20.90 35.25 -1.04
N ASP A 431 22.12 34.93 -1.44
CA ASP A 431 22.45 33.63 -2.03
C ASP A 431 22.31 32.53 -0.96
N ARG A 432 22.75 32.78 0.28
CA ARG A 432 22.50 31.88 1.43
C ARG A 432 21.01 31.71 1.76
N LEU A 433 20.22 32.77 1.72
CA LEU A 433 18.77 32.69 1.93
C LEU A 433 18.10 31.91 0.80
N ARG A 434 18.54 32.11 -0.45
CA ARG A 434 18.04 31.36 -1.60
C ARG A 434 18.39 29.88 -1.49
N ASP A 435 19.56 29.54 -1.00
CA ASP A 435 19.96 28.15 -0.76
C ASP A 435 19.16 27.52 0.39
N ARG A 436 18.92 28.27 1.48
CA ARG A 436 18.04 27.83 2.58
C ARG A 436 16.58 27.64 2.16
N VAL A 437 16.07 28.50 1.26
CA VAL A 437 14.72 28.33 0.69
C VAL A 437 14.67 27.08 -0.18
N LYS A 438 15.66 26.86 -1.04
CA LYS A 438 15.74 25.64 -1.85
C LYS A 438 15.85 24.37 -0.99
N GLU A 439 16.61 24.43 0.10
CA GLU A 439 16.74 23.33 1.05
C GLU A 439 15.40 23.06 1.77
N SER A 440 14.76 24.11 2.28
CA SER A 440 13.43 23.99 2.90
C SER A 440 12.35 23.51 1.92
N GLU A 441 12.41 23.88 0.64
CA GLU A 441 11.52 23.37 -0.39
C GLU A 441 11.76 21.87 -0.64
N ARG A 442 13.02 21.42 -0.67
CA ARG A 442 13.36 19.99 -0.78
C ARG A 442 12.88 19.20 0.42
N ASP A 443 13.06 19.71 1.63
CA ASP A 443 12.58 19.07 2.85
C ASP A 443 11.05 18.98 2.87
N ALA A 444 10.36 20.05 2.46
CA ALA A 444 8.90 20.04 2.32
C ALA A 444 8.41 19.05 1.26
N HIS A 445 9.16 18.85 0.17
CA HIS A 445 8.87 17.81 -0.82
C HIS A 445 9.11 16.41 -0.25
N ALA A 446 10.24 16.17 0.42
CA ALA A 446 10.56 14.89 1.04
C ALA A 446 9.53 14.48 2.11
N GLU A 447 9.09 15.43 2.94
CA GLU A 447 8.04 15.17 3.94
C GLU A 447 6.67 14.90 3.30
N ARG A 448 6.33 15.57 2.18
CA ARG A 448 5.12 15.25 1.42
C ARG A 448 5.18 13.85 0.81
N GLU A 449 6.33 13.44 0.29
CA GLU A 449 6.52 12.08 -0.25
C GLU A 449 6.40 11.02 0.85
N LYS A 450 7.00 11.25 2.02
CA LYS A 450 6.82 10.38 3.19
C LYS A 450 5.36 10.30 3.61
N MET A 451 4.65 11.43 3.64
CA MET A 451 3.23 11.48 3.99
C MET A 451 2.36 10.71 2.98
N GLN A 452 2.67 10.81 1.68
CA GLN A 452 2.01 10.02 0.64
C GLN A 452 2.32 8.53 0.78
N HIS A 453 3.56 8.16 1.08
CA HIS A 453 3.93 6.77 1.32
C HIS A 453 3.18 6.20 2.53
N VAL A 454 3.12 6.92 3.64
CA VAL A 454 2.38 6.48 4.85
C VAL A 454 0.88 6.39 4.54
N ALA A 455 0.30 7.34 3.82
CA ALA A 455 -1.09 7.30 3.40
C ALA A 455 -1.41 6.07 2.52
N ASN A 456 -0.55 5.77 1.55
CA ASN A 456 -0.68 4.59 0.70
C ASN A 456 -0.56 3.29 1.50
N ARG A 457 0.38 3.22 2.46
CA ARG A 457 0.54 2.06 3.34
C ARG A 457 -0.68 1.88 4.25
N LEU A 458 -1.24 2.98 4.75
CA LEU A 458 -2.46 2.96 5.56
C LEU A 458 -3.64 2.46 4.74
N ALA A 459 -3.84 2.96 3.51
CA ALA A 459 -4.88 2.47 2.61
C ALA A 459 -4.72 0.98 2.26
N GLN A 460 -3.48 0.53 2.05
CA GLN A 460 -3.18 -0.88 1.81
C GLN A 460 -3.54 -1.74 3.04
N LEU A 461 -3.12 -1.33 4.24
CA LEU A 461 -3.46 -2.02 5.49
C LEU A 461 -4.98 -2.02 5.75
N GLU A 462 -5.70 -0.94 5.41
CA GLU A 462 -7.16 -0.91 5.50
C GLU A 462 -7.81 -1.93 4.55
N ALA A 463 -7.29 -2.09 3.33
CA ALA A 463 -7.78 -3.09 2.37
C ALA A 463 -7.49 -4.53 2.84
N GLU A 464 -6.27 -4.80 3.34
CA GLU A 464 -5.86 -6.09 3.91
C GLU A 464 -6.70 -6.42 5.17
N ASN A 465 -6.95 -5.43 6.03
CA ASN A 465 -7.81 -5.60 7.20
C ASN A 465 -9.26 -5.95 6.81
N VAL A 466 -9.82 -5.32 5.77
CA VAL A 466 -11.17 -5.66 5.27
C VAL A 466 -11.21 -7.09 4.70
N ASP A 467 -10.17 -7.54 4.00
CA ASP A 467 -10.07 -8.91 3.49
C ASP A 467 -9.94 -9.95 4.64
N LEU A 468 -9.21 -9.61 5.69
CA LEU A 468 -9.15 -10.43 6.91
C LEU A 468 -10.53 -10.55 7.58
N VAL A 469 -11.31 -9.46 7.65
CA VAL A 469 -12.69 -9.50 8.16
C VAL A 469 -13.57 -10.41 7.28
N GLN A 470 -13.41 -10.36 5.97
CA GLN A 470 -14.11 -11.24 5.05
C GLN A 470 -13.78 -12.72 5.30
N LYS A 471 -12.49 -13.05 5.44
CA LYS A 471 -12.00 -14.40 5.75
C LYS A 471 -12.49 -14.89 7.11
N LEU A 472 -12.42 -14.05 8.15
CA LEU A 472 -12.92 -14.36 9.49
C LEU A 472 -14.42 -14.65 9.48
N ARG A 473 -15.24 -13.86 8.77
CA ARG A 473 -16.67 -14.16 8.63
C ARG A 473 -16.94 -15.42 7.81
N PHE A 474 -16.17 -15.68 6.76
CA PHE A 474 -16.33 -16.90 5.96
C PHE A 474 -16.00 -18.16 6.79
N LEU A 475 -14.91 -18.13 7.55
CA LEU A 475 -14.52 -19.22 8.45
C LEU A 475 -15.50 -19.38 9.61
N SER A 476 -15.97 -18.28 10.20
CA SER A 476 -17.03 -18.28 11.22
C SER A 476 -18.36 -18.85 10.71
N ASN A 477 -18.65 -18.73 9.40
CA ASN A 477 -19.86 -19.26 8.81
C ASN A 477 -19.70 -20.72 8.34
N ALA A 478 -18.46 -21.19 8.13
CA ALA A 478 -18.13 -22.56 7.73
C ALA A 478 -17.89 -23.50 8.94
N GLY A 479 -17.50 -22.96 10.10
CA GLY A 479 -17.38 -23.69 11.36
C GLY A 479 -18.45 -23.27 12.35
N GLY A 480 -19.53 -24.05 12.45
CA GLY A 480 -20.45 -23.93 13.58
C GLY A 480 -19.72 -24.29 14.88
N ASP A 481 -19.83 -23.43 15.89
CA ASP A 481 -19.33 -23.60 17.25
C ASP A 481 -17.82 -23.43 17.50
N LEU A 482 -17.24 -22.31 17.05
CA LEU A 482 -16.17 -21.66 17.81
C LEU A 482 -16.63 -20.27 18.27
N GLU A 483 -17.07 -20.23 19.53
CA GLU A 483 -17.47 -19.04 20.26
C GLU A 483 -16.40 -17.92 20.22
N ALA A 484 -16.86 -16.74 19.79
CA ALA A 484 -16.74 -15.48 20.51
C ALA A 484 -15.40 -15.19 21.24
N ASN A 485 -14.45 -14.56 20.55
CA ASN A 485 -13.76 -13.40 21.18
C ASN A 485 -12.98 -12.43 20.27
N VAL A 486 -13.16 -12.45 18.95
CA VAL A 486 -12.62 -11.37 18.11
C VAL A 486 -13.72 -10.87 17.19
N ALA A 487 -14.63 -10.07 17.75
CA ALA A 487 -15.45 -9.21 16.92
C ALA A 487 -14.49 -8.29 16.14
N PRO A 488 -14.47 -8.34 14.80
CA PRO A 488 -13.61 -7.47 14.03
C PRO A 488 -13.95 -6.00 14.35
N PRO A 489 -12.97 -5.08 14.36
CA PRO A 489 -13.22 -3.69 14.71
C PRO A 489 -14.38 -3.13 13.89
N SER A 490 -15.35 -2.49 14.56
CA SER A 490 -16.61 -2.04 13.94
C SER A 490 -16.42 -1.17 12.70
N LYS A 491 -15.28 -0.47 12.58
CA LYS A 491 -14.86 0.30 11.41
C LYS A 491 -14.70 -0.59 10.16
N TYR A 492 -13.92 -1.67 10.26
CA TYR A 492 -13.64 -2.55 9.12
C TYR A 492 -14.83 -3.45 8.77
N ALA A 493 -15.65 -3.81 9.76
CA ALA A 493 -16.92 -4.50 9.53
C ALA A 493 -17.91 -3.64 8.73
N ARG A 494 -18.01 -2.33 9.02
CA ARG A 494 -18.84 -1.41 8.24
C ARG A 494 -18.30 -1.18 6.83
N LEU A 495 -16.98 -1.00 6.68
CA LEU A 495 -16.34 -0.86 5.36
C LEU A 495 -16.54 -2.13 4.50
N TYR A 496 -16.52 -3.31 5.12
CA TYR A 496 -16.87 -4.57 4.48
C TYR A 496 -18.34 -4.61 4.03
N GLU A 497 -19.28 -4.27 4.93
CA GLU A 497 -20.72 -4.26 4.63
C GLU A 497 -21.07 -3.24 3.53
N GLU A 498 -20.42 -2.08 3.53
CA GLU A 498 -20.56 -1.07 2.47
C GLU A 498 -20.05 -1.59 1.13
N ARG A 499 -18.87 -2.24 1.10
CA ARG A 499 -18.27 -2.82 -0.11
C ARG A 499 -19.07 -4.01 -0.65
N MET A 500 -19.62 -4.84 0.21
CA MET A 500 -20.36 -6.06 -0.18
C MET A 500 -21.87 -5.87 -0.37
N SER A 501 -22.44 -4.73 0.03
CA SER A 501 -23.89 -4.53 -0.15
C SER A 501 -24.24 -4.38 -1.65
N PRO A 502 -25.10 -5.26 -2.21
CA PRO A 502 -25.50 -5.19 -3.61
C PRO A 502 -26.19 -3.86 -3.94
N PHE A 503 -26.86 -3.27 -2.95
CA PHE A 503 -27.54 -1.98 -3.09
C PHE A 503 -26.58 -0.78 -3.14
N ALA A 504 -25.43 -0.80 -2.46
CA ALA A 504 -24.44 0.29 -2.59
C ALA A 504 -23.74 0.22 -3.95
N GLN A 505 -23.38 -0.99 -4.40
CA GLN A 505 -22.83 -1.19 -5.75
C GLN A 505 -23.84 -0.80 -6.84
N PHE A 506 -25.11 -1.18 -6.67
CA PHE A 506 -26.18 -0.77 -7.59
C PHE A 506 -26.39 0.75 -7.59
N LYS A 507 -26.43 1.40 -6.42
CA LYS A 507 -26.55 2.85 -6.31
C LYS A 507 -25.36 3.58 -6.93
N HIS A 508 -24.15 3.02 -6.80
CA HIS A 508 -22.94 3.55 -7.42
C HIS A 508 -23.01 3.44 -8.94
N LEU A 509 -23.36 2.27 -9.48
CA LEU A 509 -23.55 2.05 -10.92
C LEU A 509 -24.70 2.90 -11.49
N GLU A 510 -25.81 3.02 -10.77
CA GLU A 510 -26.94 3.87 -11.16
C GLU A 510 -26.53 5.35 -11.17
N SER A 511 -25.75 5.80 -10.17
CA SER A 511 -25.22 7.16 -10.14
C SER A 511 -24.26 7.45 -11.30
N GLN A 512 -23.43 6.47 -11.68
CA GLN A 512 -22.54 6.57 -12.84
C GLN A 512 -23.30 6.56 -14.16
N GLN A 513 -24.33 5.73 -14.30
CA GLN A 513 -25.20 5.74 -15.49
C GLN A 513 -25.99 7.04 -15.60
N ARG A 514 -26.51 7.57 -14.49
CA ARG A 514 -27.14 8.89 -14.44
C ARG A 514 -26.14 9.98 -14.83
N TYR A 515 -24.90 9.91 -14.35
CA TYR A 515 -23.85 10.85 -14.73
C TYR A 515 -23.45 10.74 -16.21
N ALA A 516 -23.39 9.52 -16.76
CA ALA A 516 -23.07 9.27 -18.16
C ALA A 516 -24.16 9.85 -19.10
N LYS A 517 -25.43 9.75 -18.70
CA LYS A 517 -26.61 10.27 -19.41
C LYS A 517 -26.77 11.80 -19.35
N LEU A 518 -25.97 12.52 -18.55
CA LEU A 518 -26.02 13.99 -18.48
C LEU A 518 -25.40 14.64 -19.72
N ASN A 519 -26.01 15.74 -20.16
CA ASN A 519 -25.52 16.59 -21.24
C ASN A 519 -24.12 17.15 -20.88
N PRO A 520 -23.17 17.30 -21.81
CA PRO A 520 -21.85 17.91 -21.56
C PRO A 520 -21.87 19.22 -20.75
N VAL A 521 -22.87 20.07 -20.94
CA VAL A 521 -23.02 21.32 -20.16
C VAL A 521 -23.36 21.01 -18.69
N ASP A 522 -24.27 20.07 -18.45
CA ASP A 522 -24.64 19.65 -17.10
C ASP A 522 -23.49 18.94 -16.38
N LYS A 523 -22.63 18.23 -17.12
CA LYS A 523 -21.41 17.61 -16.57
C LYS A 523 -20.41 18.65 -16.07
N LEU A 524 -20.34 19.81 -16.72
CA LEU A 524 -19.48 20.92 -16.34
C LEU A 524 -20.10 21.77 -15.22
N LEU A 525 -21.44 21.86 -15.19
CA LEU A 525 -22.19 22.54 -14.14
C LEU A 525 -22.26 21.73 -12.82
N LEU A 526 -22.29 20.39 -12.88
CA LEU A 526 -22.46 19.53 -11.71
C LEU A 526 -21.40 19.72 -10.60
N PRO A 527 -20.10 19.81 -10.92
CA PRO A 527 -19.06 20.08 -9.93
C PRO A 527 -19.23 21.45 -9.28
N VAL A 528 -19.58 22.46 -10.09
CA VAL A 528 -19.82 23.84 -9.64
C VAL A 528 -21.04 23.88 -8.72
N ALA A 529 -22.14 23.25 -9.11
CA ALA A 529 -23.35 23.14 -8.32
C ALA A 529 -23.09 22.40 -7.00
N ARG A 530 -22.39 21.26 -7.04
CA ARG A 530 -22.01 20.51 -5.82
C ARG A 530 -21.10 21.31 -4.91
N MET A 531 -20.15 22.07 -5.44
CA MET A 531 -19.26 22.93 -4.66
C MET A 531 -20.04 24.07 -3.99
N VAL A 532 -20.99 24.68 -4.70
CA VAL A 532 -21.86 25.73 -4.13
C VAL A 532 -22.82 25.17 -3.07
N LEU A 533 -23.30 23.94 -3.25
CA LEU A 533 -24.23 23.28 -2.32
C LEU A 533 -23.54 22.57 -1.14
N SER A 534 -22.26 22.21 -1.26
CA SER A 534 -21.53 21.46 -0.21
C SER A 534 -21.11 22.34 0.96
N HIS A 535 -20.89 23.63 0.73
CA HIS A 535 -20.46 24.55 1.78
C HIS A 535 -21.63 25.37 2.36
N PRO A 536 -21.72 25.49 3.70
CA PRO A 536 -22.82 26.21 4.33
C PRO A 536 -22.78 27.72 4.03
N ALA A 537 -21.59 28.30 3.86
CA ALA A 537 -21.40 29.72 3.55
C ALA A 537 -21.83 30.07 2.11
N THR A 538 -21.51 29.21 1.13
CA THR A 538 -21.92 29.41 -0.28
C THR A 538 -23.43 29.25 -0.44
N ARG A 539 -24.05 28.35 0.30
CA ARG A 539 -25.52 28.21 0.36
C ARG A 539 -26.19 29.47 0.91
N LEU A 540 -25.65 30.05 1.99
CA LEU A 540 -26.17 31.30 2.54
C LEU A 540 -25.98 32.48 1.56
N GLY A 541 -24.82 32.55 0.90
CA GLY A 541 -24.55 33.55 -0.13
C GLY A 541 -25.52 33.46 -1.32
N LEU A 542 -25.85 32.26 -1.78
CA LEU A 542 -26.80 32.06 -2.87
C LEU A 542 -28.23 32.47 -2.49
N ILE A 543 -28.65 32.17 -1.25
CA ILE A 543 -29.94 32.63 -0.72
C ILE A 543 -29.97 34.15 -0.62
N ALA A 544 -28.90 34.78 -0.10
CA ALA A 544 -28.80 36.24 -0.04
C ALA A 544 -28.81 36.88 -1.44
N TYR A 545 -28.13 36.28 -2.41
CA TYR A 545 -28.15 36.72 -3.81
C TYR A 545 -29.53 36.62 -4.44
N LEU A 546 -30.24 35.50 -4.23
CA LEU A 546 -31.62 35.33 -4.73
C LEU A 546 -32.57 36.33 -4.08
N LEU A 547 -32.47 36.55 -2.77
CA LEU A 547 -33.27 37.55 -2.07
C LEU A 547 -32.98 38.96 -2.60
N PHE A 548 -31.70 39.30 -2.80
CA PHE A 548 -31.31 40.58 -3.39
C PHE A 548 -31.85 40.76 -4.81
N LEU A 549 -31.79 39.71 -5.65
CA LEU A 549 -32.35 39.76 -6.99
C LEU A 549 -33.87 39.96 -6.95
N HIS A 550 -34.57 39.25 -6.07
CA HIS A 550 -36.02 39.39 -5.93
C HIS A 550 -36.41 40.77 -5.37
N THR A 551 -35.67 41.32 -4.42
CA THR A 551 -35.91 42.68 -3.93
C THR A 551 -35.61 43.72 -5.00
N LEU A 552 -34.57 43.54 -5.81
CA LEU A 552 -34.25 44.41 -6.94
C LEU A 552 -35.32 44.35 -8.03
N VAL A 553 -35.81 43.15 -8.38
CA VAL A 553 -36.94 42.98 -9.31
C VAL A 553 -38.21 43.60 -8.74
N ALA A 554 -38.52 43.40 -7.45
CA ALA A 554 -39.66 44.03 -6.81
C ALA A 554 -39.54 45.56 -6.78
N LEU A 555 -38.34 46.10 -6.54
CA LEU A 555 -38.08 47.54 -6.55
C LEU A 555 -38.19 48.13 -7.96
N THR A 556 -37.68 47.45 -8.98
CA THR A 556 -37.81 47.89 -10.38
C THR A 556 -39.27 47.86 -10.84
N ILE A 557 -40.04 46.83 -10.45
CA ILE A 557 -41.48 46.80 -10.69
C ILE A 557 -42.21 47.90 -9.90
N TYR A 558 -41.87 48.11 -8.63
CA TYR A 558 -42.47 49.16 -7.79
C TYR A 558 -42.18 50.56 -8.32
N THR A 559 -40.93 50.84 -8.69
CA THR A 559 -40.54 52.11 -9.30
C THR A 559 -41.18 52.30 -10.66
N PHE A 560 -41.24 51.27 -11.50
CA PHE A 560 -41.97 51.31 -12.77
C PHE A 560 -43.47 51.59 -12.56
N MET A 561 -44.10 50.94 -11.57
CA MET A 561 -45.51 51.14 -11.25
C MET A 561 -45.76 52.57 -10.70
N HIS A 562 -44.83 53.13 -9.93
CA HIS A 562 -44.90 54.50 -9.42
C HIS A 562 -44.57 55.55 -10.49
N LEU A 563 -43.70 55.25 -11.45
CA LEU A 563 -43.43 56.07 -12.63
C LEU A 563 -44.61 56.04 -13.61
N CYS A 564 -45.29 54.90 -13.72
CA CYS A 564 -46.54 54.72 -14.45
C CYS A 564 -47.78 55.08 -13.61
N ASN A 565 -47.61 55.84 -12.52
CA ASN A 565 -48.71 56.55 -11.85
C ASN A 565 -49.22 57.68 -12.75
N VAL A 566 -49.81 57.27 -13.88
CA VAL A 566 -50.82 58.01 -14.61
C VAL A 566 -51.95 58.22 -13.62
N SER A 567 -51.95 59.42 -13.09
CA SER A 567 -53.08 60.13 -12.49
C SER A 567 -54.43 59.46 -12.70
N ASN A 568 -54.93 58.76 -11.69
CA ASN A 568 -56.37 58.64 -11.48
C ASN A 568 -56.89 60.00 -10.99
N HIS A 569 -57.01 60.95 -11.93
CA HIS A 569 -57.87 62.12 -11.80
C HIS A 569 -58.64 62.27 -13.11
N SER A 570 -59.97 62.25 -12.98
CA SER A 570 -61.04 62.40 -13.99
C SER A 570 -61.15 61.32 -15.06
#